data_AF-A0A966CHJ4-F1
#
_entry.id   AF-A0A966CHJ4-F1
#
_cell.length_a   1.000
_cell.length_b   1.000
_cell.length_c   1.000
_cell.angle_alpha   90.00
_cell.angle_beta   90.00
_cell.angle_gamma   90.00
#
_symmetry.space_group_name_H-M   'P 1'
#
loop_
_entity.id
_entity.type
_entity.pdbx_description
1 polymer ?
#
loop_
_entity_poly.entity_id
_entity_poly.type
_entity_poly.pdbx_seq_one_letter_code
_entity_poly.pdbx_strand_id
1 'polypeptide(L)'
;MKIRGSSLYLRWVSLFFISIASILTVITLVQYSRLRNDYPPQMVIAGVPVGGLDPQTAAQRLLQVYSLPVEIHYGDAIFQLDPNLIGFQLNVESMLAAADLQRTGASFWGGFWDYLWNRKSATAEVPLVETFSEERLRAYLTSEIAARYDQPPIPAQPIPGSTEFQP
;
A
#
# COMPACT_ATOMS: atom_id res chain seq x y z
N MET A 1 16.67 -68.32 8.65
CA MET A 1 17.49 -67.77 7.55
C MET A 1 17.45 -66.24 7.64
N LYS A 2 18.51 -65.60 8.13
CA LYS A 2 18.54 -64.16 8.46
C LYS A 2 18.65 -63.33 7.17
N ILE A 3 17.61 -62.58 6.82
CA ILE A 3 17.62 -61.59 5.73
C ILE A 3 18.51 -60.42 6.17
N ARG A 4 19.83 -60.58 6.04
CA ARG A 4 20.84 -59.60 6.47
C ARG A 4 21.09 -58.49 5.43
N GLY A 5 20.55 -58.63 4.21
CA GLY A 5 20.73 -57.67 3.11
C GLY A 5 19.66 -56.58 3.00
N SER A 6 18.41 -56.84 3.39
CA SER A 6 17.28 -55.90 3.24
C SER A 6 17.45 -54.61 4.06
N SER A 7 18.01 -54.71 5.27
CA SER A 7 18.26 -53.54 6.13
C SER A 7 19.28 -52.56 5.54
N LEU A 8 20.19 -53.04 4.67
CA LEU A 8 21.22 -52.20 4.06
C LEU A 8 20.62 -51.32 2.96
N TYR A 9 19.76 -51.87 2.10
CA TYR A 9 19.00 -51.10 1.12
C TYR A 9 18.06 -50.08 1.78
N LEU A 10 17.33 -50.49 2.83
CA LEU A 10 16.48 -49.58 3.59
C LEU A 10 17.28 -48.41 4.19
N ARG A 11 18.47 -48.66 4.74
CA ARG A 11 19.35 -47.60 5.28
C ARG A 11 19.82 -46.63 4.21
N TRP A 12 20.18 -47.11 3.03
CA TRP A 12 20.60 -46.24 1.92
C TRP A 12 19.44 -45.39 1.39
N VAL A 13 18.24 -45.98 1.29
CA VAL A 13 17.03 -45.23 0.94
C VAL A 13 16.73 -44.18 2.02
N SER A 14 16.76 -44.54 3.30
CA SER A 14 16.58 -43.58 4.39
C SER A 14 17.61 -42.46 4.35
N LEU A 15 18.89 -42.77 4.11
CA LEU A 15 19.96 -41.78 3.99
C LEU A 15 19.68 -40.81 2.84
N PHE A 16 19.28 -41.33 1.68
CA PHE A 16 18.92 -40.51 0.53
C PHE A 16 17.74 -39.56 0.81
N PHE A 17 16.66 -40.07 1.42
CA PHE A 17 15.52 -39.24 1.81
C PHE A 17 15.90 -38.17 2.85
N ILE A 18 16.75 -38.50 3.83
CA ILE A 18 17.24 -37.54 4.82
C ILE A 18 18.10 -36.46 4.16
N SER A 19 18.99 -36.85 3.24
CA SER A 19 19.81 -35.91 2.49
C SER A 19 18.96 -34.96 1.65
N ILE A 20 17.96 -35.47 0.93
CA ILE A 20 17.03 -34.64 0.16
C ILE A 20 16.23 -33.71 1.08
N ALA A 21 15.67 -34.23 2.18
CA ALA A 21 14.93 -33.42 3.13
C ALA A 21 15.79 -32.29 3.72
N SER A 22 17.06 -32.57 4.01
CA SER A 22 18.02 -31.56 4.47
C SER A 22 18.27 -30.48 3.42
N ILE A 23 18.51 -30.85 2.15
CA ILE A 23 18.72 -29.90 1.05
C ILE A 23 17.48 -29.03 0.85
N LEU A 24 16.30 -29.64 0.80
CA LEU A 24 15.04 -28.91 0.64
C LEU A 24 14.80 -27.93 1.79
N THR A 25 15.10 -28.35 3.03
CA THR A 25 14.97 -27.49 4.22
C THR A 25 15.86 -26.26 4.12
N VAL A 26 17.11 -26.41 3.67
CA VAL A 26 18.02 -25.27 3.50
C VAL A 26 17.50 -24.32 2.42
N ILE A 27 17.00 -24.85 1.30
CA ILE A 27 16.45 -24.03 0.21
C ILE A 27 15.23 -23.23 0.68
N THR A 28 14.25 -23.87 1.32
CA THR A 28 13.03 -23.20 1.79
C THR A 28 13.33 -22.19 2.90
N LEU A 29 14.31 -22.48 3.78
CA LEU A 29 14.74 -21.55 4.81
C LEU A 29 15.38 -20.28 4.24
N VAL A 30 16.22 -20.42 3.20
CA VAL A 30 16.83 -19.26 2.51
C VAL A 30 15.75 -18.45 1.78
N GLN A 31 14.79 -19.11 1.14
CA GLN A 31 13.67 -18.42 0.47
C GLN A 31 12.83 -17.63 1.47
N TYR A 32 12.44 -18.26 2.60
CA TYR A 32 11.70 -17.59 3.67
C TYR A 32 12.49 -16.43 4.29
N SER A 33 13.80 -16.61 4.50
CA SER A 33 14.66 -15.55 5.02
C SER A 33 14.70 -14.33 4.11
N ARG A 34 14.67 -14.52 2.79
CA ARG A 34 14.60 -13.42 1.82
C ARG A 34 13.23 -12.75 1.84
N LEU A 35 12.16 -13.54 1.84
CA LEU A 35 10.79 -13.03 1.91
C LEU A 35 10.56 -12.12 3.12
N ARG A 36 11.22 -12.38 4.26
CA ARG A 36 11.11 -11.59 5.49
C ARG A 36 11.89 -10.26 5.47
N ASN A 37 12.81 -10.09 4.53
CA ASN A 37 13.51 -8.82 4.32
C ASN A 37 12.63 -7.79 3.61
N ASP A 38 11.73 -8.26 2.74
CA ASP A 38 10.80 -7.43 1.99
C ASP A 38 9.46 -7.31 2.74
N TYR A 39 8.61 -6.36 2.31
CA TYR A 39 7.26 -6.25 2.87
C TYR A 39 6.38 -7.47 2.48
N PRO A 40 5.49 -7.91 3.39
CA PRO A 40 4.54 -8.99 3.09
C PRO A 40 3.73 -8.71 1.81
N PRO A 41 3.42 -9.73 0.98
CA PRO A 41 2.86 -9.54 -0.35
C PRO A 41 1.48 -8.85 -0.39
N GLN A 42 0.76 -8.79 0.73
CA GLN A 42 -0.55 -8.13 0.87
C GLN A 42 -0.46 -6.80 1.63
N MET A 43 0.76 -6.26 1.81
CA MET A 43 0.95 -5.01 2.52
C MET A 43 0.55 -3.81 1.67
N VAL A 44 -0.26 -2.95 2.28
CA VAL A 44 -0.72 -1.68 1.72
C VAL A 44 -0.34 -0.58 2.70
N ILE A 45 0.29 0.47 2.17
CA ILE A 45 0.60 1.69 2.92
C ILE A 45 -0.11 2.83 2.21
N ALA A 46 -0.99 3.53 2.94
CA ALA A 46 -1.75 4.66 2.43
C ALA A 46 -2.48 4.33 1.11
N GLY A 47 -3.20 3.21 1.05
CA GLY A 47 -3.85 2.74 -0.18
C GLY A 47 -2.91 2.28 -1.31
N VAL A 48 -1.59 2.40 -1.16
CA VAL A 48 -0.60 1.98 -2.16
C VAL A 48 -0.10 0.56 -1.86
N PRO A 49 -0.22 -0.40 -2.80
CA PRO A 49 0.32 -1.74 -2.59
C PRO A 49 1.85 -1.70 -2.60
N VAL A 50 2.47 -2.14 -1.50
CA VAL A 50 3.93 -2.17 -1.34
C VAL A 50 4.46 -3.58 -1.08
N GLY A 51 3.61 -4.59 -1.19
CA GLY A 51 4.00 -5.98 -0.96
C GLY A 51 5.11 -6.46 -1.89
N GLY A 52 6.09 -7.17 -1.32
CA GLY A 52 7.28 -7.67 -2.01
C GLY A 52 8.32 -6.60 -2.33
N LEU A 53 8.14 -5.37 -1.87
CA LEU A 53 9.14 -4.31 -2.02
C LEU A 53 9.99 -4.20 -0.75
N ASP A 54 11.24 -3.77 -0.93
CA ASP A 54 12.07 -3.31 0.17
C ASP A 54 11.62 -1.90 0.64
N PRO A 55 12.03 -1.47 1.86
CA PRO A 55 11.63 -0.18 2.40
C PRO A 55 11.99 1.03 1.52
N GLN A 56 13.12 1.00 0.79
CA GLN A 56 13.54 2.13 -0.04
C GLN A 56 12.70 2.23 -1.30
N THR A 57 12.46 1.10 -1.97
CA THR A 57 11.58 1.06 -3.15
C THR A 57 10.14 1.41 -2.79
N ALA A 58 9.66 0.97 -1.62
CA ALA A 58 8.33 1.35 -1.11
C ALA A 58 8.24 2.86 -0.86
N ALA A 59 9.27 3.47 -0.26
CA ALA A 59 9.35 4.92 -0.05
C ALA A 59 9.25 5.68 -1.37
N GLN A 60 10.03 5.28 -2.37
CA GLN A 60 10.02 5.88 -3.70
C GLN A 60 8.65 5.75 -4.38
N ARG A 61 8.01 4.57 -4.26
CA ARG A 61 6.67 4.34 -4.80
C ARG A 61 5.64 5.27 -4.17
N LEU A 62 5.67 5.43 -2.85
CA LEU A 62 4.77 6.34 -2.12
C LEU A 62 4.96 7.77 -2.59
N LEU A 63 6.20 8.26 -2.66
CA LEU A 63 6.50 9.61 -3.15
C LEU A 63 6.04 9.80 -4.61
N GLN A 64 6.20 8.78 -5.45
CA GLN A 64 5.77 8.85 -6.85
C GLN A 64 4.25 8.93 -6.97
N VAL A 65 3.50 8.14 -6.19
CA VAL A 65 2.03 8.15 -6.25
C VAL A 65 1.47 9.47 -5.71
N TYR A 66 2.00 9.94 -4.58
CA TYR A 66 1.48 11.15 -3.91
C TYR A 66 2.02 12.47 -4.47
N SER A 67 2.92 12.43 -5.45
CA SER A 67 3.31 13.61 -6.24
C SER A 67 2.47 13.80 -7.50
N LEU A 68 1.58 12.86 -7.82
CA LEU A 68 0.66 13.01 -8.95
C LEU A 68 -0.37 14.11 -8.65
N PRO A 69 -0.77 14.89 -9.67
CA PRO A 69 -1.88 15.82 -9.54
C PRO A 69 -3.15 15.10 -9.10
N VAL A 70 -3.88 15.71 -8.16
CA VAL A 70 -5.17 15.19 -7.69
C VAL A 70 -6.31 15.83 -8.48
N GLU A 71 -7.28 15.02 -8.85
CA GLU A 71 -8.48 15.50 -9.55
C GLU A 71 -9.51 15.97 -8.53
N ILE A 72 -10.01 17.20 -8.72
CA ILE A 72 -11.03 17.80 -7.87
C ILE A 72 -12.25 18.07 -8.74
N HIS A 73 -13.41 17.64 -8.24
CA HIS A 73 -14.71 17.85 -8.88
C HIS A 73 -15.43 18.98 -8.15
N TYR A 74 -15.81 20.02 -8.90
CA TYR A 74 -16.57 21.15 -8.39
C TYR A 74 -17.76 21.43 -9.31
N GLY A 75 -18.95 21.01 -8.87
CA GLY A 75 -20.11 20.95 -9.75
C GLY A 75 -19.84 20.03 -10.94
N ASP A 76 -20.06 20.53 -12.16
CA ASP A 76 -19.75 19.82 -13.41
C ASP A 76 -18.31 20.07 -13.91
N ALA A 77 -17.51 20.88 -13.20
CA ALA A 77 -16.14 21.20 -13.57
C ALA A 77 -15.14 20.24 -12.92
N ILE A 78 -14.17 19.80 -13.71
CA ILE A 78 -13.07 18.95 -13.27
C ILE A 78 -11.76 19.74 -13.42
N PHE A 79 -10.97 19.82 -12.36
CA PHE A 79 -9.64 20.43 -12.42
C PHE A 79 -8.60 19.61 -11.65
N GLN A 80 -7.34 19.79 -12.01
CA GLN A 80 -6.21 19.13 -11.38
C GLN A 80 -5.50 20.09 -10.43
N LEU A 81 -5.27 19.63 -9.20
CA LEU A 81 -4.48 20.32 -8.20
C LEU A 81 -3.13 19.63 -8.06
N ASP A 82 -2.06 20.39 -8.28
CA ASP A 82 -0.71 19.94 -7.92
C ASP A 82 -0.56 20.00 -6.39
N PRO A 83 -0.31 18.87 -5.69
CA PRO A 83 -0.14 18.83 -4.24
C PRO A 83 0.93 19.82 -3.72
N ASN A 84 1.93 20.17 -4.54
CA ASN A 84 2.97 21.13 -4.16
C ASN A 84 2.41 22.53 -3.89
N LEU A 85 1.33 22.93 -4.56
CA LEU A 85 0.71 24.26 -4.40
C LEU A 85 0.15 24.46 -2.99
N ILE A 86 -0.39 23.39 -2.41
CA ILE A 86 -0.96 23.40 -1.05
C ILE A 86 0.08 23.04 0.02
N GLY A 87 1.34 22.87 -0.37
CA GLY A 87 2.40 22.42 0.53
C GLY A 87 2.14 21.03 1.09
N PHE A 88 1.57 20.13 0.29
CA PHE A 88 1.35 18.75 0.69
C PHE A 88 2.68 18.07 0.99
N GLN A 89 2.77 17.45 2.16
CA GLN A 89 3.94 16.74 2.64
C GLN A 89 3.51 15.37 3.15
N LEU A 90 4.18 14.34 2.67
CA LEU A 90 3.96 12.97 3.05
C LEU A 90 4.94 12.57 4.15
N ASN A 91 4.45 12.09 5.30
CA ASN A 91 5.31 11.58 6.37
C ASN A 91 5.67 10.10 6.12
N VAL A 92 6.51 9.89 5.12
CA VAL A 92 6.96 8.55 4.69
C VAL A 92 7.64 7.80 5.82
N GLU A 93 8.48 8.49 6.62
CA GLU A 93 9.21 7.87 7.74
C GLU A 93 8.26 7.23 8.76
N SER A 94 7.21 7.95 9.17
CA SER A 94 6.22 7.43 10.12
C SER A 94 5.46 6.21 9.57
N MET A 95 5.09 6.25 8.28
CA MET A 95 4.37 5.16 7.64
C MET A 95 5.25 3.93 7.46
N LEU A 96 6.52 4.10 7.07
CA LEU A 96 7.47 2.99 6.96
C LEU A 96 7.79 2.39 8.33
N ALA A 97 7.91 3.21 9.37
CA ALA A 97 8.11 2.73 10.73
C ALA A 97 6.90 1.89 11.20
N ALA A 98 5.68 2.36 10.97
CA ALA A 98 4.46 1.60 11.25
C ALA A 98 4.41 0.28 10.44
N ALA A 99 4.85 0.31 9.19
CA ALA A 99 4.95 -0.88 8.35
C ALA A 99 5.99 -1.89 8.86
N ASP A 100 7.15 -1.41 9.29
CA ASP A 100 8.23 -2.24 9.84
C ASP A 100 7.83 -2.93 11.15
N LEU A 101 7.01 -2.29 11.98
CA LEU A 101 6.45 -2.92 13.17
C LEU A 101 5.58 -4.15 12.79
N GLN A 102 4.79 -4.06 11.73
CA GLN A 102 4.00 -5.20 11.25
C GLN A 102 4.89 -6.32 10.68
N ARG A 103 5.95 -5.94 9.94
CA ARG A 103 6.91 -6.89 9.36
C ARG A 103 7.71 -7.64 10.42
N THR A 104 8.18 -6.93 11.45
CA THR A 104 9.06 -7.48 12.50
C THR A 104 8.29 -8.14 13.65
N GLY A 105 6.99 -7.85 13.79
CA GLY A 105 6.16 -8.36 14.88
C GLY A 105 5.93 -9.89 14.88
N ALA A 106 6.09 -10.56 13.74
CA ALA A 106 5.88 -12.01 13.65
C ALA A 106 7.13 -12.81 14.10
N SER A 107 6.91 -13.87 14.90
CA SER A 107 7.96 -14.83 15.27
C SER A 107 8.56 -15.48 14.01
N PHE A 108 9.90 -15.52 13.93
CA PHE A 108 10.61 -16.09 12.78
C PHE A 108 10.17 -17.53 12.49
N TRP A 109 10.18 -18.40 13.51
CA TRP A 109 9.85 -19.82 13.37
C TRP A 109 8.35 -20.05 13.14
N GLY A 110 7.48 -19.23 13.76
CA GLY A 110 6.04 -19.29 13.51
C GLY A 110 5.71 -18.96 12.05
N GLY A 111 6.28 -17.86 11.54
CA GLY A 111 6.10 -17.46 10.15
C GLY A 111 6.73 -18.44 9.13
N PHE A 112 7.83 -19.13 9.49
CA PHE A 112 8.42 -20.14 8.62
C PHE A 112 7.46 -21.32 8.42
N TRP A 113 6.84 -21.78 9.51
CA TRP A 113 5.81 -22.80 9.46
C TRP A 113 4.59 -22.33 8.68
N ASP A 114 4.10 -21.12 8.93
CA ASP A 114 2.99 -20.55 8.17
C ASP A 114 3.31 -20.46 6.67
N TYR A 115 4.54 -20.09 6.29
CA TYR A 115 5.03 -20.10 4.92
C TYR A 115 5.02 -21.50 4.30
N LEU A 116 5.55 -22.52 4.99
CA LEU A 116 5.54 -23.90 4.51
C LEU A 116 4.12 -24.44 4.28
N TRP A 117 3.15 -24.00 5.08
CA TRP A 117 1.74 -24.36 4.96
C TRP A 117 0.92 -23.38 4.10
N ASN A 118 1.56 -22.43 3.42
CA ASN A 118 0.92 -21.42 2.58
C ASN A 118 -0.22 -20.65 3.30
N ARG A 119 -0.03 -20.37 4.59
CA ARG A 119 -0.95 -19.56 5.39
C ARG A 119 -0.69 -18.09 5.10
N LYS A 120 -1.77 -17.36 4.81
CA LYS A 120 -1.72 -15.92 4.56
C LYS A 120 -1.47 -15.18 5.86
N SER A 121 -0.44 -14.35 5.91
CA SER A 121 -0.26 -13.37 6.99
C SER A 121 -1.27 -12.25 6.81
N ALA A 122 -2.13 -12.03 7.82
CA ALA A 122 -3.00 -10.87 7.84
C ALA A 122 -2.13 -9.61 8.01
N THR A 123 -2.04 -8.80 6.97
CA THR A 123 -1.36 -7.50 7.03
C THR A 123 -2.43 -6.44 7.16
N ALA A 124 -2.30 -5.54 8.13
CA ALA A 124 -3.23 -4.43 8.27
C ALA A 124 -2.75 -3.28 7.40
N GLU A 125 -3.69 -2.56 6.78
CA GLU A 125 -3.34 -1.36 6.03
C GLU A 125 -2.73 -0.31 6.98
N VAL A 126 -1.57 0.23 6.61
CA VAL A 126 -0.97 1.36 7.32
C VAL A 126 -1.66 2.64 6.81
N PRO A 127 -2.27 3.45 7.69
CA PRO A 127 -2.98 4.65 7.26
C PRO A 127 -2.04 5.70 6.66
N LEU A 128 -2.60 6.56 5.81
CA LEU A 128 -1.91 7.76 5.30
C LEU A 128 -1.57 8.71 6.45
N VAL A 129 -0.36 9.25 6.43
CA VAL A 129 0.08 10.31 7.34
C VAL A 129 0.62 11.47 6.51
N GLU A 130 -0.15 12.54 6.44
CA GLU A 130 0.08 13.70 5.61
C GLU A 130 -0.03 15.01 6.39
N THR A 131 0.52 16.08 5.81
CA THR A 131 0.33 17.44 6.28
C THR A 131 0.21 18.37 5.07
N PHE A 132 -0.62 19.39 5.16
CA PHE A 132 -0.76 20.42 4.14
C PHE A 132 -1.10 21.76 4.79
N SER A 133 -0.93 22.87 4.08
CA SER A 133 -1.32 24.20 4.57
C SER A 133 -2.76 24.50 4.17
N GLU A 134 -3.63 24.62 5.18
CA GLU A 134 -5.02 25.02 4.98
C GLU A 134 -5.10 26.44 4.39
N GLU A 135 -4.20 27.33 4.79
CA GLU A 135 -4.14 28.70 4.28
C GLU A 135 -3.84 28.72 2.77
N ARG A 136 -2.89 27.90 2.31
CA ARG A 136 -2.56 27.78 0.88
C ARG A 136 -3.69 27.13 0.09
N LEU A 137 -4.30 26.08 0.63
CA LEU A 137 -5.47 25.44 0.02
C LEU A 137 -6.62 26.45 -0.14
N ARG A 138 -6.93 27.20 0.92
CA ARG A 138 -7.98 28.23 0.90
C ARG A 138 -7.67 29.37 -0.07
N ALA A 139 -6.41 29.81 -0.12
CA ALA A 139 -5.97 30.81 -1.08
C ALA A 139 -6.17 30.31 -2.51
N TYR A 140 -5.70 29.10 -2.82
CA TYR A 140 -5.86 28.48 -4.14
C TYR A 140 -7.34 28.34 -4.55
N LEU A 141 -8.18 27.82 -3.66
CA LEU A 141 -9.62 27.66 -3.94
C LEU A 141 -10.30 29.01 -4.18
N THR A 142 -9.98 30.04 -3.40
CA THR A 142 -10.59 31.37 -3.55
C THR A 142 -10.10 32.09 -4.81
N SER A 143 -8.79 32.06 -5.09
CA SER A 143 -8.20 32.84 -6.18
C SER A 143 -8.34 32.17 -7.55
N GLU A 144 -8.20 30.86 -7.62
CA GLU A 144 -8.16 30.14 -8.90
C GLU A 144 -9.48 29.43 -9.23
N ILE A 145 -10.19 28.91 -8.24
CA ILE A 145 -11.39 28.09 -8.49
C ILE A 145 -12.66 28.94 -8.38
N ALA A 146 -12.92 29.54 -7.23
CA ALA A 146 -14.12 30.36 -7.00
C ALA A 146 -14.23 31.49 -8.04
N ALA A 147 -13.13 32.19 -8.31
CA ALA A 147 -13.12 33.27 -9.31
C ALA A 147 -13.47 32.83 -10.74
N ARG A 148 -13.28 31.54 -11.09
CA ARG A 148 -13.48 31.02 -12.44
C ARG A 148 -14.77 30.21 -12.60
N TYR A 149 -15.20 29.53 -11.55
CA TYR A 149 -16.28 28.55 -11.60
C TYR A 149 -17.51 28.95 -10.79
N ASP A 150 -17.41 29.95 -9.89
CA ASP A 150 -18.59 30.42 -9.20
C ASP A 150 -19.49 31.18 -10.17
N GLN A 151 -20.70 30.66 -10.36
CA GLN A 151 -21.74 31.37 -11.08
C GLN A 151 -22.45 32.31 -10.09
N PRO A 152 -22.47 33.62 -10.36
CA PRO A 152 -23.22 34.53 -9.51
C PRO A 152 -24.71 34.14 -9.55
N PRO A 153 -25.44 34.29 -8.42
CA PRO A 153 -26.87 34.05 -8.41
C PRO A 153 -27.56 34.91 -9.47
N ILE A 154 -28.32 34.29 -10.36
CA ILE A 154 -29.13 35.03 -11.32
C ILE A 154 -30.37 35.52 -10.57
N PRO A 155 -30.64 36.84 -10.55
CA PRO A 155 -31.87 37.34 -9.95
C PRO A 155 -33.06 36.86 -10.79
N ALA A 156 -34.10 36.39 -10.12
CA ALA A 156 -35.29 35.91 -10.81
C ALA A 156 -35.88 37.00 -11.73
N GLN A 157 -36.07 36.69 -13.01
CA GLN A 157 -36.57 37.65 -13.98
C GLN A 157 -38.10 37.60 -14.04
N PRO A 158 -38.81 38.74 -13.94
CA PRO A 158 -40.26 38.77 -14.09
C PRO A 158 -40.64 38.39 -15.52
N ILE A 159 -41.58 37.46 -15.69
CA ILE A 159 -42.08 37.06 -17.00
C ILE A 159 -43.08 38.14 -17.49
N PRO A 160 -42.82 38.85 -18.61
CA PRO A 160 -43.67 39.96 -19.05
C PRO A 160 -45.12 39.52 -19.24
N GLY A 161 -46.06 40.19 -18.57
CA GLY A 161 -47.49 39.88 -18.63
C GLY A 161 -47.97 38.83 -17.62
N SER A 162 -47.13 38.39 -16.67
CA SER A 162 -47.54 37.51 -15.57
C SER A 162 -47.11 38.05 -14.19
N THR A 163 -47.56 37.40 -13.12
CA THR A 163 -47.05 37.62 -11.75
C THR A 163 -45.94 36.64 -11.37
N GLU A 164 -45.48 35.81 -12.31
CA GLU A 164 -44.51 34.75 -12.08
C GLU A 164 -43.09 35.22 -12.47
N PHE A 165 -42.09 34.66 -11.78
CA PHE A 165 -40.68 34.94 -12.00
C PHE A 165 -39.99 33.66 -12.47
N GLN A 166 -39.12 33.78 -13.48
CA GLN A 166 -38.25 32.70 -13.92
C GLN A 166 -36.93 32.75 -13.12
N PRO A 167 -36.46 31.61 -12.57
CA PRO A 167 -35.16 31.54 -11.88
C PRO A 167 -33.98 31.79 -12.83
#